data_AF-A0A9P5PTY8-F1
#
_entry.id   AF-A0A9P5PTY8-F1
#
_cell.length_a   1.000
_cell.length_b   1.000
_cell.length_c   1.000
_cell.angle_alpha   90.00
_cell.angle_beta   90.00
_cell.angle_gamma   90.00
#
_symmetry.space_group_name_H-M   'P 1'
#
loop_
_entity.id
_entity.type
_entity.pdbx_description
1 polymer ?
#
loop_
_entity_poly.entity_id
_entity_poly.type
_entity_poly.pdbx_seq_one_letter_code
_entity_poly.pdbx_strand_id
1 'polypeptide(L)'
;MLSELLQDLKTYLPASEGWLPAWQLVVAFFAVFNAAQNYNTLKLTKRIYAGMPHLVNPLQARAFGTWTITSAVIRGYAAYHIHEK
;
A
#
# COMPACT_ATOMS: atom_id res chain seq x y z
N MET A 1 22.32 15.57 -11.72
CA MET A 1 21.85 14.16 -11.72
C MET A 1 21.24 13.73 -10.38
N LEU A 2 21.98 13.31 -9.33
CA LEU A 2 21.33 12.85 -8.08
C LEU A 2 20.53 13.97 -7.38
N SER A 3 21.08 15.19 -7.35
CA SER A 3 20.41 16.37 -6.80
C SER A 3 19.11 16.71 -7.52
N GLU A 4 19.09 16.54 -8.85
CA GLU A 4 17.90 16.80 -9.67
C GLU A 4 16.83 15.74 -9.44
N LEU A 5 17.20 14.45 -9.43
CA LEU A 5 16.27 13.36 -9.09
C LEU A 5 15.64 13.56 -7.70
N LEU A 6 16.41 14.02 -6.72
CA LEU A 6 15.90 14.33 -5.39
C LEU A 6 14.92 15.52 -5.40
N GLN A 7 15.15 16.49 -6.28
CA GLN A 7 14.29 17.67 -6.42
C GLN A 7 12.97 17.32 -7.13
N ASP A 8 13.04 16.48 -8.16
CA ASP A 8 11.88 15.92 -8.84
C ASP A 8 11.03 15.10 -7.86
N LEU A 9 11.65 14.22 -7.06
CA LEU A 9 10.96 13.42 -6.04
C LEU A 9 10.25 14.29 -4.99
N LYS A 10 10.88 15.38 -4.55
CA LYS A 10 10.26 16.31 -3.59
C LYS A 10 9.01 16.99 -4.14
N THR A 11 8.94 17.21 -5.46
CA THR A 11 7.78 17.83 -6.10
C THR A 11 6.55 16.92 -6.08
N TYR A 12 6.76 15.59 -6.11
CA TYR A 12 5.68 14.60 -6.05
C TYR A 12 5.30 14.14 -4.64
N LEU A 13 6.13 14.43 -3.64
CA LEU A 13 5.86 14.11 -2.24
C LEU A 13 4.87 15.11 -1.63
N PRO A 14 4.00 14.69 -0.69
CA PRO A 14 3.07 15.57 -0.01
C PRO A 14 3.84 16.64 0.78
N ALA A 15 3.50 17.90 0.52
CA ALA A 15 4.16 19.07 1.11
C ALA A 15 3.65 19.44 2.53
N SER A 16 2.66 18.70 3.04
CA SER A 16 2.09 18.90 4.37
C SER A 16 3.10 18.61 5.48
N GLU A 17 2.98 19.34 6.59
CA GLU A 17 3.91 19.23 7.72
C GLU A 17 3.84 17.87 8.42
N GLY A 18 5.00 17.37 8.84
CA GLY A 18 5.13 16.12 9.60
C GLY A 18 5.34 14.86 8.76
N TRP A 19 5.51 13.73 9.45
CA TRP A 19 5.88 12.44 8.85
C TRP A 19 4.68 11.57 8.45
N LEU A 20 3.50 11.90 8.96
CA LEU A 20 2.28 11.12 8.74
C LEU A 20 1.89 11.00 7.25
N PRO A 21 1.94 12.07 6.42
CA PRO A 21 1.66 12.00 4.99
C PRO A 21 2.58 11.02 4.25
N ALA A 22 3.89 11.14 4.49
CA ALA A 22 4.88 10.24 3.91
C ALA A 22 4.66 8.80 4.38
N TRP A 23 4.30 8.59 5.64
CA TRP A 23 3.96 7.27 6.17
C TRP A 23 2.75 6.66 5.49
N GLN A 24 1.70 7.45 5.22
CA GLN A 24 0.54 6.94 4.47
C GLN A 24 0.92 6.49 3.05
N LEU A 25 1.82 7.20 2.36
CA LEU A 25 2.32 6.78 1.05
C LEU A 25 3.11 5.47 1.13
N VAL A 26 3.98 5.31 2.13
CA VAL A 26 4.72 4.06 2.34
C VAL A 26 3.75 2.90 2.56
N VAL A 27 2.75 3.07 3.42
CA VAL A 27 1.73 2.05 3.68
C VAL A 27 0.91 1.75 2.42
N ALA A 28 0.49 2.78 1.68
CA ALA A 28 -0.25 2.62 0.43
C ALA A 28 0.56 1.83 -0.62
N PHE A 29 1.86 2.12 -0.76
CA PHE A 29 2.75 1.40 -1.67
C PHE A 29 2.84 -0.09 -1.32
N PHE A 30 3.12 -0.42 -0.05
CA PHE A 30 3.19 -1.81 0.39
C PHE A 30 1.83 -2.53 0.31
N ALA A 31 0.71 -1.80 0.49
CA ALA A 31 -0.63 -2.34 0.30
C ALA A 31 -0.89 -2.70 -1.17
N VAL A 32 -0.49 -1.86 -2.13
CA VAL A 32 -0.57 -2.19 -3.57
C VAL A 32 0.25 -3.44 -3.89
N PHE A 33 1.48 -3.52 -3.36
CA PHE A 33 2.32 -4.71 -3.53
C PHE A 33 1.64 -5.97 -2.96
N ASN A 34 1.11 -5.90 -1.73
CA ASN A 34 0.41 -7.02 -1.09
C ASN A 34 -0.82 -7.45 -1.90
N ALA A 35 -1.60 -6.49 -2.39
CA ALA A 35 -2.77 -6.79 -3.19
C ALA A 35 -2.40 -7.44 -4.52
N ALA A 36 -1.42 -6.88 -5.24
CA ALA A 36 -0.89 -7.48 -6.47
C ALA A 36 -0.41 -8.92 -6.22
N GLN A 37 0.32 -9.15 -5.11
CA GLN A 37 0.72 -10.48 -4.70
C GLN A 37 -0.47 -11.43 -4.50
N ASN A 38 -1.56 -10.99 -3.85
CA ASN A 38 -2.75 -11.82 -3.62
C ASN A 38 -3.47 -12.24 -4.91
N TYR A 39 -3.39 -11.47 -6.00
CA TYR A 39 -3.93 -11.87 -7.31
C TYR A 39 -3.03 -12.85 -8.06
N ASN A 40 -1.72 -12.78 -7.85
CA ASN A 40 -0.74 -13.54 -8.62
C ASN A 40 -0.31 -14.86 -7.94
N THR A 41 -0.26 -14.90 -6.61
CA THR A 41 0.24 -16.08 -5.88
C THR A 41 -0.38 -16.21 -4.50
N LEU A 42 -0.54 -17.44 -4.01
CA LEU A 42 -0.95 -17.72 -2.63
C LEU A 42 0.22 -17.98 -1.69
N LYS A 43 1.45 -18.08 -2.21
CA LYS A 43 2.61 -18.57 -1.45
C LYS A 43 2.93 -17.69 -0.25
N LEU A 44 2.88 -16.37 -0.41
CA LEU A 44 3.18 -15.41 0.65
C LEU A 44 2.01 -15.28 1.62
N THR A 45 0.78 -15.22 1.13
CA THR A 45 -0.44 -15.21 1.97
C THR A 45 -0.51 -16.45 2.87
N LYS A 46 -0.17 -17.64 2.36
CA LYS A 46 -0.08 -18.88 3.15
C LYS A 46 0.98 -18.85 4.25
N ARG A 47 2.10 -18.14 4.04
CA ARG A 47 3.14 -17.96 5.05
C ARG A 47 2.71 -17.00 6.16
N ILE A 48 1.94 -15.97 5.81
CA ILE A 48 1.35 -15.04 6.79
C ILE A 48 0.34 -15.78 7.67
N TYR A 49 -0.55 -16.57 7.06
CA TYR A 49 -1.54 -17.39 7.77
C TYR A 49 -1.02 -18.80 8.08
N ALA A 50 0.21 -18.91 8.60
CA ALA A 50 0.87 -20.19 8.87
C ALA A 50 0.14 -21.10 9.88
N GLY A 51 -0.77 -20.56 10.71
CA GLY A 51 -1.59 -21.35 11.63
C GLY A 51 -2.64 -22.23 10.92
N MET A 52 -3.17 -21.79 9.77
CA MET A 52 -4.16 -22.53 8.98
C MET A 52 -3.97 -22.30 7.47
N PRO A 53 -2.83 -22.69 6.87
CA PRO A 53 -2.50 -22.37 5.49
C PRO A 53 -3.39 -23.08 4.46
N HIS A 54 -4.11 -24.12 4.88
CA HIS A 54 -5.06 -24.87 4.05
C HIS A 54 -6.37 -24.10 3.80
N LEU A 55 -6.71 -23.13 4.65
CA LEU A 55 -7.89 -22.27 4.46
C LEU A 55 -7.65 -21.13 3.46
N VAL A 56 -6.38 -20.82 3.18
CA VAL A 56 -6.00 -19.78 2.21
C VAL A 56 -6.22 -20.30 0.79
N ASN A 57 -7.28 -19.79 0.18
CA ASN A 57 -7.72 -20.15 -1.18
C ASN A 57 -7.74 -18.90 -2.10
N PRO A 58 -7.83 -19.08 -3.43
CA PRO A 58 -7.80 -17.96 -4.38
C PRO A 58 -8.91 -16.92 -4.17
N LEU A 59 -10.12 -17.35 -3.80
CA LEU A 59 -11.24 -16.43 -3.60
C LEU A 59 -11.00 -15.54 -2.38
N GLN A 60 -10.59 -16.12 -1.25
CA GLN A 60 -10.25 -15.37 -0.04
C GLN A 60 -9.10 -14.39 -0.29
N ALA A 61 -8.03 -14.84 -0.94
CA ALA A 61 -6.88 -13.98 -1.24
C ALA A 61 -7.27 -12.78 -2.11
N ARG A 62 -8.07 -13.00 -3.17
CA ARG A 62 -8.55 -11.91 -4.05
C ARG A 62 -9.48 -10.96 -3.34
N ALA A 63 -10.40 -11.44 -2.50
CA ALA A 63 -11.28 -10.58 -1.70
C ALA A 63 -10.47 -9.70 -0.74
N PHE A 64 -9.46 -10.28 -0.07
CA PHE A 64 -8.52 -9.53 0.77
C PHE A 64 -7.66 -8.55 -0.04
N GLY A 65 -7.25 -8.93 -1.25
CA GLY A 65 -6.53 -8.07 -2.20
C GLY A 65 -7.37 -6.86 -2.61
N THR A 66 -8.64 -7.06 -2.99
CA THR A 66 -9.57 -5.96 -3.32
C THR A 66 -9.69 -4.99 -2.15
N TRP A 67 -9.93 -5.50 -0.94
CA TRP A 67 -10.01 -4.68 0.27
C TRP A 67 -8.73 -3.86 0.50
N THR A 68 -7.58 -4.51 0.34
CA THR A 68 -6.27 -3.88 0.53
C THR A 68 -6.02 -2.78 -0.51
N ILE A 69 -6.43 -2.96 -1.76
CA ILE A 69 -6.38 -1.91 -2.81
C ILE A 69 -7.27 -0.74 -2.44
N THR A 70 -8.50 -0.98 -1.99
CA THR A 70 -9.40 0.09 -1.55
C THR A 70 -8.77 0.89 -0.41
N SER A 71 -8.18 0.21 0.59
CA SER A 71 -7.44 0.89 1.67
C SER A 71 -6.24 1.67 1.15
N ALA A 72 -5.49 1.13 0.18
CA ALA A 72 -4.34 1.82 -0.43
C ALA A 72 -4.75 3.12 -1.13
N VAL A 73 -5.85 3.12 -1.87
CA VAL A 73 -6.39 4.32 -2.53
C VAL A 73 -6.76 5.39 -1.51
N ILE A 74 -7.51 5.01 -0.47
CA ILE A 74 -7.92 5.96 0.59
C ILE A 74 -6.70 6.56 1.28
N ARG A 75 -5.70 5.73 1.62
CA ARG A 75 -4.46 6.19 2.28
C ARG A 75 -3.62 7.07 1.38
N GLY A 76 -3.50 6.71 0.10
CA GLY A 76 -2.82 7.53 -0.89
C GLY A 76 -3.47 8.90 -1.04
N TYR A 77 -4.80 8.94 -1.14
CA TYR A 77 -5.55 10.20 -1.20
C TYR A 77 -5.39 11.04 0.06
N ALA A 78 -5.56 10.41 1.23
CA ALA A 78 -5.42 11.07 2.53
C ALA A 78 -4.00 11.61 2.77
N ALA A 79 -2.96 11.00 2.18
CA ALA A 79 -1.59 11.51 2.27
C ALA A 79 -1.45 12.93 1.66
N TYR A 80 -2.23 13.26 0.63
CA TYR A 80 -2.18 14.58 0.00
C TYR A 80 -3.20 15.57 0.55
N HIS A 81 -4.28 15.09 1.18
CA HIS A 81 -5.42 15.91 1.65
C HIS A 81 -5.59 15.86 3.18
N ILE A 82 -4.52 15.60 3.94
CA ILE A 82 -4.60 15.29 5.38
C ILE A 82 -5.14 16.42 6.27
N HIS A 83 -5.10 17.66 5.77
CA HIS A 83 -5.54 18.86 6.48
C HIS A 83 -6.89 19.40 5.98
N GLU A 84 -7.47 18.78 4.96
CA GLU A 84 -8.80 19.15 4.47
C GLU A 84 -9.86 18.61 5.45
N LYS A 85 -10.83 19.47 5.80
CA LYS A 85 -11.88 19.19 6.79
C LYS A 85 -13.24 19.03 6.14
#